data_AF-A0A4Q1BTK8-F1
#
_entry.id   AF-A0A4Q1BTK8-F1
#
_cell.length_a   1.000
_cell.length_b   1.000
_cell.length_c   1.000
_cell.angle_alpha   90.00
_cell.angle_beta   90.00
_cell.angle_gamma   90.00
#
_symmetry.space_group_name_H-M   'P 1'
#
loop_
_entity.id
_entity.type
_entity.pdbx_description
1 polymer ?
#
loop_
_entity_poly.entity_id
_entity_poly.type
_entity_poly.pdbx_seq_one_letter_code
_entity_poly.pdbx_strand_id
1 'polypeptide(L)'
;MADATSPLDNTQSTIPPLPSFDNTTSPHTARQYGVSTFQLALVNEASIDENCDNLNPGDTVCLGVEGVDCTKVYTVVEDDTCDGLIGTYGMSNDTLYSNNPQIDAPCDNIYVGEVLAWTYVPLCPE
;
A
#
# COMPACT_ATOMS: atom_id res chain seq x y z
N MET A 1 29.12 8.30 5.59
CA MET A 1 28.74 9.28 4.56
C MET A 1 27.63 8.63 3.77
N ALA A 2 26.37 8.98 4.01
CA ALA A 2 25.26 8.43 3.23
C ALA A 2 25.24 9.16 1.89
N ASP A 3 25.48 8.43 0.80
CA ASP A 3 25.50 8.95 -0.56
C ASP A 3 24.06 9.13 -1.04
N ALA A 4 23.68 10.37 -1.34
CA ALA A 4 22.34 10.78 -1.74
C ALA A 4 22.19 10.85 -3.27
N THR A 5 22.70 9.83 -3.98
CA THR A 5 22.71 9.82 -5.46
C THR A 5 22.51 8.44 -6.10
N SER A 6 21.72 7.56 -5.48
CA SER A 6 21.03 6.49 -6.19
C SER A 6 19.54 6.80 -6.24
N PRO A 7 18.80 6.46 -7.33
CA PRO A 7 17.36 6.32 -7.20
C PRO A 7 17.12 5.42 -5.99
N LEU A 8 16.14 5.75 -5.13
CA LEU A 8 15.80 4.90 -4.00
C LEU A 8 15.78 3.46 -4.51
N ASP A 9 16.63 2.59 -3.94
CA ASP A 9 16.53 1.15 -4.13
C ASP A 9 15.22 0.75 -3.43
N ASN A 10 14.11 1.03 -4.10
CA ASN A 10 12.76 1.11 -3.56
C ASN A 10 12.02 -0.21 -3.70
N THR A 11 12.73 -1.27 -4.09
CA THR A 11 12.14 -2.59 -4.32
C THR A 11 12.15 -3.43 -3.06
N GLN A 12 13.01 -3.15 -2.07
CA GLN A 12 13.07 -3.87 -0.79
C GLN A 12 13.49 -2.97 0.38
N SER A 13 12.96 -3.22 1.57
CA SER A 13 13.41 -2.56 2.80
C SER A 13 13.17 -3.42 4.03
N THR A 14 13.93 -3.14 5.09
CA THR A 14 13.76 -3.79 6.39
C THR A 14 12.76 -3.02 7.23
N ILE A 15 11.73 -3.69 7.75
CA ILE A 15 10.70 -3.10 8.60
C ILE A 15 11.38 -2.47 9.83
N PRO A 16 11.26 -1.14 10.03
CA PRO A 16 11.87 -0.50 11.17
C PRO A 16 11.10 -0.85 12.46
N PRO A 17 11.76 -0.74 13.63
CA PRO A 17 11.08 -0.87 14.90
C PRO A 17 9.97 0.19 15.00
N LEU A 18 8.72 -0.28 15.02
CA LEU A 18 7.57 0.58 15.26
C LEU A 18 7.71 1.24 16.64
N PRO A 19 7.26 2.51 16.83
CA PRO A 19 6.99 3.00 18.17
C PRO A 19 5.97 2.05 18.77
N SER A 20 6.34 1.39 19.88
CA SER A 20 5.53 0.42 20.59
C SER A 20 4.06 0.86 20.67
N PHE A 21 3.14 -0.06 20.31
CA PHE A 21 1.67 0.04 20.31
C PHE A 21 0.96 0.32 18.97
N ASP A 22 1.32 -0.37 17.88
CA ASP A 22 0.34 -0.58 16.81
C ASP A 22 0.38 -2.03 16.30
N ASN A 23 -0.74 -2.74 16.40
CA ASN A 23 -0.93 -4.11 15.91
C ASN A 23 -1.18 -4.11 14.39
N THR A 24 -0.60 -3.14 13.67
CA THR A 24 -0.91 -2.81 12.28
C THR A 24 0.38 -2.55 11.49
N THR A 25 1.39 -3.41 11.71
CA THR A 25 2.71 -3.31 11.07
C THR A 25 2.62 -3.13 9.55
N SER A 26 1.61 -3.74 8.93
CA SER A 26 1.38 -3.75 7.48
C SER A 26 0.95 -2.40 6.91
N PRO A 27 -0.17 -1.79 7.33
CA PRO A 27 -0.50 -0.43 6.93
C PRO A 27 0.55 0.59 7.41
N HIS A 28 1.22 0.37 8.55
CA HIS A 28 2.31 1.26 8.96
C HIS A 28 3.47 1.25 7.97
N THR A 29 3.93 0.07 7.56
CA THR A 29 4.99 -0.13 6.57
C THR A 29 4.58 0.48 5.23
N ALA A 30 3.36 0.19 4.76
CA ALA A 30 2.82 0.75 3.52
C ALA A 30 2.83 2.29 3.54
N ARG A 31 2.38 2.92 4.63
CA ARG A 31 2.37 4.38 4.81
C ARG A 31 3.77 4.98 4.86
N GLN A 32 4.68 4.30 5.55
CA GLN A 32 6.05 4.76 5.72
C GLN A 32 6.81 4.81 4.40
N TYR A 33 6.61 3.80 3.55
CA TYR A 33 7.29 3.68 2.27
C TYR A 33 6.47 4.23 1.09
N GLY A 34 5.23 4.63 1.32
CA GLY A 34 4.36 5.23 0.29
C GLY A 34 3.89 4.24 -0.77
N VAL A 35 3.69 2.97 -0.38
CA VAL A 35 3.21 1.89 -1.24
C VAL A 35 1.81 1.46 -0.81
N SER A 36 1.00 0.87 -1.71
CA SER A 36 -0.32 0.38 -1.31
C SER A 36 -0.21 -0.87 -0.45
N THR A 37 -1.15 -1.07 0.48
CA THR A 37 -1.23 -2.29 1.28
C THR A 37 -1.42 -3.52 0.39
N PHE A 38 -2.19 -3.37 -0.69
CA PHE A 38 -2.37 -4.40 -1.71
C PHE A 38 -1.07 -4.78 -2.43
N GLN A 39 -0.32 -3.79 -2.96
CA GLN A 39 0.95 -4.05 -3.64
C GLN A 39 1.93 -4.73 -2.69
N LEU A 40 2.03 -4.25 -1.45
CA LEU A 40 2.90 -4.81 -0.43
C LEU A 40 2.58 -6.28 -0.14
N ALA A 41 1.29 -6.63 0.00
CA ALA A 41 0.87 -8.01 0.19
C ALA A 41 1.15 -8.87 -1.07
N LEU A 42 0.83 -8.36 -2.26
CA LEU A 42 0.98 -9.07 -3.51
C LEU A 42 2.44 -9.45 -3.81
N VAL A 43 3.37 -8.50 -3.69
CA VAL A 43 4.80 -8.76 -4.00
C VAL A 43 5.48 -9.65 -2.95
N ASN A 44 4.83 -9.90 -1.81
CA ASN A 44 5.32 -10.76 -0.74
C ASN A 44 4.33 -11.91 -0.43
N GLU A 45 3.47 -12.32 -1.36
CA GLU A 45 2.36 -13.26 -1.11
C GLU A 45 2.78 -14.57 -0.43
N ALA A 46 4.00 -15.05 -0.70
CA ALA A 46 4.51 -16.28 -0.11
C ALA A 46 4.90 -16.13 1.38
N SER A 47 5.00 -14.89 1.87
CA SER A 47 5.51 -14.54 3.20
C SER A 47 4.55 -13.68 4.02
N ILE A 48 3.53 -13.05 3.42
CA ILE A 48 2.53 -12.22 4.11
C ILE A 48 1.17 -12.92 4.04
N ASP A 49 0.52 -13.12 5.18
CA ASP A 49 -0.83 -13.70 5.22
C ASP A 49 -1.91 -12.71 4.76
N GLU A 50 -3.12 -13.19 4.48
CA GLU A 50 -4.23 -12.36 3.96
C GLU A 50 -4.66 -11.22 4.90
N ASN A 51 -4.42 -11.36 6.21
CA ASN A 51 -4.69 -10.35 7.22
C ASN A 51 -3.48 -9.44 7.46
N CYS A 52 -2.32 -9.80 6.90
CA CYS A 52 -1.05 -9.10 7.05
C CYS A 52 -0.62 -8.95 8.52
N ASP A 53 -0.96 -9.91 9.39
CA ASP A 53 -0.68 -9.84 10.82
C ASP A 53 0.66 -10.52 11.19
N ASN A 54 1.30 -11.19 10.23
CA ASN A 54 2.57 -11.89 10.43
C ASN A 54 3.84 -11.06 10.17
N LEU A 55 3.73 -9.74 9.95
CA LEU A 55 4.87 -8.83 9.77
C LEU A 55 5.48 -8.36 11.10
N ASN A 56 6.81 -8.47 11.21
CA ASN A 56 7.57 -8.09 12.41
C ASN A 56 8.68 -7.08 12.10
N PRO A 57 9.05 -6.23 13.08
CA PRO A 57 10.26 -5.43 12.97
C PRO A 57 11.50 -6.27 12.64
N GLY A 58 12.28 -5.82 11.66
CA GLY A 58 13.46 -6.54 11.19
C GLY A 58 13.22 -7.49 10.00
N ASP A 59 11.97 -7.74 9.63
CA ASP A 59 11.67 -8.49 8.40
C ASP A 59 12.10 -7.66 7.18
N THR A 60 12.67 -8.33 6.17
CA THR A 60 12.91 -7.70 4.87
C THR A 60 11.71 -7.97 3.99
N VAL A 61 11.09 -6.90 3.49
CA VAL A 61 9.93 -6.96 2.60
C VAL A 61 10.26 -6.32 1.26
N CYS A 62 9.68 -6.87 0.20
CA CYS A 62 9.63 -6.22 -1.10
C CYS A 62 8.62 -5.08 -1.04
N LEU A 63 9.02 -3.87 -1.38
CA LEU A 63 8.13 -2.71 -1.39
C LEU A 63 7.42 -2.54 -2.74
N GLY A 64 7.99 -3.13 -3.80
CA GLY A 64 7.44 -3.04 -5.14
C GLY A 64 8.35 -3.65 -6.19
N VAL A 65 7.87 -3.61 -7.43
CA VAL A 65 8.63 -4.05 -8.60
C VAL A 65 9.03 -2.79 -9.37
N GLU A 66 10.31 -2.70 -9.73
CA GLU A 66 10.83 -1.53 -10.44
C GLU A 66 10.02 -1.26 -11.72
N GLY A 67 9.51 -0.03 -11.86
CA GLY A 67 8.69 0.38 -13.00
C GLY A 67 7.20 0.07 -12.87
N VAL A 68 6.77 -0.54 -11.76
CA VAL A 68 5.38 -0.95 -11.46
C VAL A 68 4.80 -0.17 -10.26
N ASP A 69 5.63 0.60 -9.55
CA ASP A 69 5.25 1.27 -8.30
C ASP A 69 4.11 2.28 -8.46
N CYS A 70 3.13 2.19 -7.57
CA CYS A 70 2.06 3.17 -7.44
C CYS A 70 2.63 4.55 -7.09
N THR A 71 2.60 5.49 -8.04
CA THR A 71 3.21 6.83 -7.85
C THR A 71 2.45 7.73 -6.89
N LYS A 72 1.19 7.43 -6.57
CA LYS A 72 0.43 8.08 -5.49
C LYS A 72 -0.42 7.08 -4.75
N VAL A 73 -0.38 7.20 -3.44
CA VAL A 73 -1.20 6.44 -2.51
C VAL A 73 -2.01 7.37 -1.62
N TYR A 74 -3.11 6.85 -1.09
CA TYR A 74 -3.98 7.52 -0.14
C TYR A 74 -4.17 6.64 1.10
N THR A 75 -4.11 7.24 2.29
CA THR A 75 -4.39 6.51 3.53
C THR A 75 -5.83 6.78 3.97
N VAL A 76 -6.62 5.73 4.07
CA VAL A 76 -8.03 5.78 4.52
C VAL A 76 -8.10 6.36 5.93
N VAL A 77 -8.99 7.32 6.12
CA VAL A 77 -9.31 7.93 7.42
C VAL A 77 -10.76 7.62 7.80
N GLU A 78 -11.15 8.05 9.01
CA GLU A 78 -12.52 7.88 9.50
C GLU A 78 -13.53 8.56 8.56
N ASP A 79 -14.68 7.91 8.36
CA ASP A 79 -15.79 8.31 7.48
C ASP A 79 -15.49 8.34 5.97
N ASP A 80 -14.33 7.83 5.53
CA ASP A 80 -14.07 7.65 4.10
C ASP A 80 -14.99 6.61 3.47
N THR A 81 -15.38 6.89 2.23
CA THR A 81 -16.14 5.97 1.37
C THR A 81 -15.51 6.01 -0.02
N CYS A 82 -15.58 4.90 -0.78
CA CYS A 82 -15.08 4.91 -2.16
C CYS A 82 -15.66 6.07 -2.98
N ASP A 83 -16.99 6.28 -2.95
CA ASP A 83 -17.64 7.37 -3.68
C ASP A 83 -17.17 8.75 -3.22
N GLY A 84 -17.01 8.96 -1.91
CA GLY A 84 -16.51 10.22 -1.35
C GLY A 84 -15.08 10.53 -1.79
N LEU A 85 -14.21 9.52 -1.77
CA LEU A 85 -12.82 9.65 -2.21
C LEU A 85 -12.76 9.89 -3.74
N ILE A 86 -13.51 9.10 -4.52
CA ILE A 86 -13.62 9.25 -5.98
C ILE A 86 -14.06 10.66 -6.35
N GLY A 87 -15.13 11.16 -5.73
CA GLY A 87 -15.63 12.51 -5.97
C GLY A 87 -14.64 13.61 -5.56
N THR A 88 -13.91 13.41 -4.46
CA THR A 88 -12.95 14.40 -3.94
C THR A 88 -11.72 14.55 -4.83
N TYR A 89 -11.20 13.45 -5.37
CA TYR A 89 -9.96 13.46 -6.14
C TYR A 89 -10.14 13.27 -7.66
N GLY A 90 -11.37 13.10 -8.14
CA GLY A 90 -11.69 13.02 -9.57
C GLY A 90 -11.22 11.73 -10.25
N MET A 91 -11.23 10.61 -9.52
CA MET A 91 -10.87 9.28 -10.02
C MET A 91 -12.11 8.54 -10.59
N SER A 92 -11.93 7.59 -11.52
CA SER A 92 -13.03 6.66 -11.90
C SER A 92 -13.07 5.45 -10.97
N ASN A 93 -14.27 4.93 -10.68
CA ASN A 93 -14.45 3.65 -9.98
C ASN A 93 -13.56 2.56 -10.60
N ASP A 94 -13.54 2.42 -11.93
CA ASP A 94 -12.71 1.41 -12.61
C ASP A 94 -11.23 1.50 -12.22
N THR A 95 -10.69 2.71 -12.07
CA THR A 95 -9.29 2.90 -11.68
C THR A 95 -9.07 2.50 -10.21
N LEU A 96 -10.00 2.86 -9.31
CA LEU A 96 -9.90 2.51 -7.91
C LEU A 96 -9.88 0.98 -7.72
N TYR A 97 -10.86 0.29 -8.30
CA TYR A 97 -11.01 -1.16 -8.17
C TYR A 97 -9.94 -1.94 -8.92
N SER A 98 -9.47 -1.44 -10.07
CA SER A 98 -8.38 -2.12 -10.81
C SER A 98 -7.06 -2.03 -10.06
N ASN A 99 -6.80 -0.91 -9.38
CA ASN A 99 -5.59 -0.72 -8.58
C ASN A 99 -5.65 -1.40 -7.21
N ASN A 100 -6.87 -1.65 -6.71
CA ASN A 100 -7.13 -2.17 -5.38
C ASN A 100 -8.19 -3.29 -5.48
N PRO A 101 -7.86 -4.43 -6.12
CA PRO A 101 -8.82 -5.50 -6.36
C PRO A 101 -9.25 -6.22 -5.07
N GLN A 102 -8.62 -5.92 -3.93
CA GLN A 102 -9.11 -6.34 -2.63
C GLN A 102 -10.40 -5.61 -2.22
N ILE A 103 -10.68 -4.42 -2.77
CA ILE A 103 -11.91 -3.69 -2.47
C ILE A 103 -13.07 -4.38 -3.17
N ASP A 104 -14.12 -4.68 -2.42
CA ASP A 104 -15.31 -5.30 -2.96
C ASP A 104 -16.26 -4.29 -3.62
N ALA A 105 -17.24 -4.80 -4.36
CA ALA A 105 -18.23 -3.95 -5.04
C ALA A 105 -18.95 -2.96 -4.10
N PRO A 106 -19.36 -3.31 -2.86
CA PRO A 106 -19.96 -2.34 -1.95
C PRO A 106 -18.95 -1.35 -1.32
N CYS A 107 -17.64 -1.63 -1.39
CA CYS A 107 -16.60 -0.86 -0.73
C CYS A 107 -16.85 -0.68 0.77
N ASP A 108 -17.38 -1.72 1.42
CA ASP A 108 -17.58 -1.75 2.87
C ASP A 108 -16.46 -2.50 3.61
N ASN A 109 -15.45 -2.97 2.86
CA ASN A 109 -14.32 -3.71 3.38
C ASN A 109 -13.01 -2.89 3.51
N ILE A 110 -13.05 -1.57 3.22
CA ILE A 110 -11.92 -0.66 3.50
C ILE A 110 -11.89 -0.28 4.98
N TYR A 111 -10.69 -0.01 5.52
CA TYR A 111 -10.53 0.32 6.94
C TYR A 111 -9.54 1.47 7.18
N VAL A 112 -9.73 2.19 8.29
CA VAL A 112 -8.87 3.30 8.71
C VAL A 112 -7.42 2.83 8.79
N GLY A 113 -6.53 3.55 8.11
CA GLY A 113 -5.11 3.25 8.02
C GLY A 113 -4.70 2.42 6.80
N GLU A 114 -5.65 1.81 6.08
CA GLU A 114 -5.36 1.14 4.80
C GLU A 114 -4.78 2.12 3.78
N VAL A 115 -3.84 1.66 2.95
CA VAL A 115 -3.18 2.49 1.94
C VAL A 115 -3.62 2.08 0.55
N LEU A 116 -4.46 2.89 -0.07
CA LEU A 116 -5.02 2.65 -1.40
C LEU A 116 -4.16 3.29 -2.48
N ALA A 117 -4.00 2.59 -3.60
CA ALA A 117 -3.35 3.12 -4.79
C ALA A 117 -4.27 4.09 -5.54
N TRP A 118 -3.86 5.36 -5.64
CA TRP A 118 -4.71 6.49 -6.03
C TRP A 118 -4.42 7.10 -7.42
N THR A 119 -3.44 6.63 -8.18
CA THR A 119 -3.22 7.14 -9.55
C THR A 119 -3.28 6.04 -10.58
N TYR A 120 -3.71 6.40 -11.79
CA TYR A 120 -3.56 5.57 -12.96
C TYR A 120 -2.07 5.29 -13.18
N VAL A 121 -1.64 4.10 -12.78
CA VAL A 121 -0.43 3.48 -13.30
C VAL A 121 -0.95 2.49 -14.34
N PRO A 122 -0.79 2.78 -15.64
CA PRO A 122 -0.92 1.70 -16.59
C PRO A 122 0.17 0.71 -16.21
N LEU A 123 -0.23 -0.50 -15.80
CA LEU A 123 0.61 -1.66 -15.52
C LEU A 123 1.20 -1.70 -14.09
N CYS A 124 0.40 -2.14 -13.12
CA CYS A 124 0.72 -3.46 -12.55
C CYS A 124 0.48 -4.47 -13.67
N PRO A 125 1.51 -4.92 -14.40
CA PRO A 125 1.29 -5.88 -15.48
C PRO A 125 0.80 -7.21 -14.90
N GLU A 126 -0.10 -7.88 -15.63
CA GLU A 126 -0.45 -9.29 -15.42
C GLU A 126 0.78 -10.21 -15.42
#